data_AF-A0A8T8WB47-F1
#
_entry.id   AF-A0A8T8WB47-F1
#
_cell.length_a   1.000
_cell.length_b   1.000
_cell.length_c   1.000
_cell.angle_alpha   90.00
_cell.angle_beta   90.00
_cell.angle_gamma   90.00
#
_symmetry.space_group_name_H-M   'P 1'
#
loop_
_entity.id
_entity.type
_entity.pdbx_description
1 polymer ?
#
loop_
_entity_poly.entity_id
_entity_poly.type
_entity_poly.pdbx_seq_one_letter_code
_entity_poly.pdbx_strand_id
1 'polypeptide(L)'
;MSDFSIEELSDEEIEAVLNSAAFQKAAKYRRLAQGIEVLKEDDAIYQNLVSSITTRHGSIRSKDSIEEALNLLVDEIETYTADLGVEPTDTDDEGTLDDLFVDGDGGESA
;
A
#
# COMPACT_ATOMS: atom_id res chain seq x y z
N MET A 1 -13.38 14.10 -36.73
CA MET A 1 -12.55 13.70 -35.58
C MET A 1 -13.53 13.52 -34.45
N SER A 2 -13.70 12.30 -33.96
CA SER A 2 -14.64 12.03 -32.87
C SER A 2 -14.11 12.68 -31.61
N ASP A 3 -14.93 13.55 -31.05
CA ASP A 3 -14.73 14.23 -29.77
C ASP A 3 -14.71 13.14 -28.69
N PHE A 4 -13.54 12.88 -28.11
CA PHE A 4 -13.44 12.04 -26.92
C PHE A 4 -13.84 12.93 -25.73
N SER A 5 -15.14 13.14 -25.55
CA SER A 5 -15.63 13.66 -24.28
C SER A 5 -15.37 12.59 -23.24
N ILE A 6 -14.32 12.80 -22.43
CA ILE A 6 -14.20 12.13 -21.13
C ILE A 6 -15.45 12.58 -20.37
N GLU A 7 -16.44 11.71 -20.26
CA GLU A 7 -17.61 11.98 -19.44
C GLU A 7 -17.09 12.25 -18.01
N GLU A 8 -17.25 13.50 -17.54
CA GLU A 8 -16.94 13.84 -16.16
C GLU A 8 -17.83 12.99 -15.26
N LEU A 9 -17.21 12.19 -14.40
CA LEU A 9 -17.91 11.36 -13.43
C LEU A 9 -18.71 12.23 -12.48
N SER A 10 -19.92 11.80 -12.12
CA SER A 10 -20.67 12.42 -11.02
C SER A 10 -20.02 12.12 -9.66
N ASP A 11 -20.33 12.95 -8.65
CA ASP A 11 -19.80 12.76 -7.28
C ASP A 11 -20.10 11.35 -6.74
N GLU A 12 -21.27 10.79 -7.06
CA GLU A 12 -21.70 9.45 -6.66
C GLU A 12 -20.89 8.34 -7.37
N GLU A 13 -20.53 8.55 -8.64
CA GLU A 13 -19.67 7.63 -9.39
C GLU A 13 -18.22 7.69 -8.93
N ILE A 14 -17.73 8.89 -8.58
CA ILE A 14 -16.41 9.08 -7.97
C ILE A 14 -16.38 8.34 -6.62
N GLU A 15 -17.38 8.54 -5.76
CA GLU A 15 -17.45 7.90 -4.46
C GLU A 15 -17.54 6.36 -4.57
N ALA A 16 -18.25 5.84 -5.57
CA ALA A 16 -18.30 4.40 -5.84
C ALA A 16 -16.94 3.83 -6.27
N VAL A 17 -16.17 4.57 -7.08
CA VAL A 17 -14.81 4.18 -7.48
C VAL A 17 -13.87 4.22 -6.28
N LEU A 18 -13.91 5.31 -5.49
CA LEU A 18 -13.08 5.48 -4.29
C LEU A 18 -13.35 4.39 -3.25
N ASN A 19 -14.61 4.00 -3.06
CA ASN A 19 -14.98 2.94 -2.12
C ASN A 19 -14.82 1.52 -2.70
N SER A 20 -14.40 1.38 -3.96
CA SER A 20 -14.15 0.07 -4.53
C SER A 20 -12.99 -0.63 -3.82
N ALA A 21 -13.13 -1.94 -3.58
CA ALA A 21 -12.11 -2.72 -2.89
C ALA A 21 -10.75 -2.70 -3.62
N ALA A 22 -10.75 -2.61 -4.95
CA ALA A 22 -9.55 -2.54 -5.76
C ALA A 22 -8.81 -1.20 -5.57
N PHE A 23 -9.52 -0.08 -5.63
CA PHE A 23 -8.95 1.25 -5.41
C PHE A 23 -8.40 1.39 -3.99
N GLN A 24 -9.18 1.01 -2.98
CA GLN A 24 -8.75 1.03 -1.58
C GLN A 24 -7.51 0.17 -1.33
N LYS A 25 -7.45 -1.02 -1.95
CA LYS A 25 -6.29 -1.91 -1.85
C LYS A 25 -5.04 -1.28 -2.50
N ALA A 26 -5.18 -0.68 -3.67
CA ALA A 26 -4.10 0.02 -4.34
C ALA A 26 -3.58 1.24 -3.54
N ALA A 27 -4.50 2.05 -3.00
CA ALA A 27 -4.15 3.18 -2.14
C ALA A 27 -3.37 2.74 -0.89
N LYS A 28 -3.79 1.63 -0.26
CA LYS A 28 -3.06 1.05 0.88
C LYS A 28 -1.65 0.60 0.51
N TYR A 29 -1.48 -0.10 -0.61
CA TYR A 29 -0.14 -0.50 -1.06
C TYR A 29 0.74 0.72 -1.35
N ARG A 30 0.18 1.75 -1.99
CA ARG A 30 0.93 2.98 -2.28
C ARG A 30 1.40 3.68 -1.01
N ARG A 31 0.54 3.76 0.01
CA ARG A 31 0.92 4.27 1.35
C ARG A 31 2.01 3.42 2.00
N LEU A 32 1.98 2.10 1.82
CA LEU A 32 3.05 1.22 2.31
C LEU A 32 4.38 1.50 1.60
N ALA A 33 4.39 1.66 0.28
CA ALA A 33 5.59 1.99 -0.48
C ALA A 33 6.20 3.31 -0.02
N GLN A 34 5.36 4.34 0.15
CA GLN A 34 5.79 5.63 0.71
C GLN A 34 6.36 5.50 2.12
N GLY A 35 5.70 4.71 2.98
CA GLY A 35 6.21 4.43 4.32
C GLY A 35 7.60 3.78 4.29
N ILE A 36 7.86 2.88 3.35
CA ILE A 36 9.19 2.26 3.17
C ILE A 36 10.22 3.29 2.72
N GLU A 37 9.88 4.18 1.77
CA GLU A 37 10.78 5.25 1.34
C GLU A 37 11.11 6.23 2.47
N VAL A 38 10.11 6.67 3.23
CA VAL A 38 10.33 7.50 4.43
C VAL A 38 11.24 6.80 5.44
N LEU A 39 11.05 5.49 5.64
CA LEU A 39 11.94 4.73 6.52
C LEU A 39 13.37 4.73 5.98
N LYS A 40 13.61 4.54 4.67
CA LYS A 40 14.96 4.58 4.07
C LYS A 40 15.66 5.92 4.29
N GLU A 41 14.93 7.03 4.35
CA GLU A 41 15.51 8.34 4.65
C GLU A 41 16.06 8.41 6.09
N ASP A 42 15.50 7.64 7.02
CA ASP A 42 16.03 7.43 8.38
C ASP A 42 16.79 6.10 8.49
N ASP A 43 18.10 6.15 8.22
CA ASP A 43 18.99 4.98 8.23
C ASP A 43 18.91 4.16 9.53
N ALA A 44 18.71 4.79 10.69
CA ALA A 44 18.66 4.06 11.96
C ALA A 44 17.37 3.23 12.10
N ILE A 45 16.22 3.80 11.72
CA ILE A 45 14.94 3.09 11.77
C ILE A 45 14.89 2.03 10.66
N TYR A 46 15.36 2.35 9.46
CA TYR A 46 15.45 1.41 8.34
C TYR A 46 16.29 0.18 8.69
N GLN A 47 17.49 0.40 9.24
CA GLN A 47 18.37 -0.71 9.62
C GLN A 47 17.79 -1.58 10.75
N ASN A 48 16.96 -1.01 11.62
CA ASN A 48 16.20 -1.78 12.62
C ASN A 48 15.10 -2.64 11.98
N LEU A 49 14.38 -2.13 10.98
CA LEU A 49 13.42 -2.90 10.20
C LEU A 49 14.10 -4.07 9.48
N VAL A 50 15.17 -3.80 8.72
CA VAL A 50 15.95 -4.81 7.99
C VAL A 50 16.47 -5.88 8.95
N SER A 51 17.05 -5.47 10.07
CA SER A 51 17.57 -6.41 11.08
C SER A 51 16.47 -7.25 11.72
N SER A 52 15.29 -6.68 11.96
CA SER A 52 14.13 -7.39 12.50
C SER A 52 13.59 -8.45 11.54
N ILE A 53 13.48 -8.12 10.25
CA ILE A 53 13.09 -9.06 9.19
C ILE A 53 14.10 -10.19 9.07
N THR A 54 15.40 -9.84 9.02
CA THR A 54 16.52 -10.80 8.92
C THR A 54 16.46 -11.83 10.06
N THR A 55 16.20 -11.35 11.27
CA THR A 55 16.21 -12.19 12.48
C THR A 55 14.98 -13.10 12.57
N ARG A 56 13.80 -12.61 12.16
CA ARG A 56 12.55 -13.37 12.24
C ARG A 56 12.42 -14.44 11.16
N HIS A 57 12.93 -14.18 9.97
CA HIS A 57 12.83 -15.08 8.82
C HIS A 57 14.19 -15.66 8.50
N GLY A 58 14.61 -16.67 9.27
CA GLY A 58 15.91 -17.34 9.13
C GLY A 58 16.16 -18.04 7.78
N SER A 59 15.18 -18.04 6.86
CA SER A 59 15.33 -18.45 5.47
C SER A 59 15.95 -17.37 4.58
N ILE A 60 15.92 -16.09 4.99
CA ILE A 60 16.49 -14.98 4.24
C ILE A 60 17.97 -14.85 4.59
N ARG A 61 18.82 -14.89 3.56
CA ARG A 61 20.25 -15.24 3.71
C ARG A 61 21.17 -14.05 3.99
N SER A 62 20.71 -12.81 3.82
CA SER A 62 21.48 -11.60 4.13
C SER A 62 20.60 -10.36 4.26
N LYS A 63 21.15 -9.31 4.88
CA LYS A 63 20.56 -7.97 4.93
C LYS A 63 20.37 -7.40 3.52
N ASP A 64 21.40 -7.52 2.68
CA ASP A 64 21.39 -7.03 1.29
C ASP A 64 20.20 -7.58 0.50
N SER A 65 19.84 -8.85 0.68
CA SER A 65 18.67 -9.44 0.01
C SER A 65 17.33 -8.86 0.51
N ILE A 66 17.26 -8.40 1.76
CA ILE A 66 16.05 -7.76 2.31
C ILE A 66 15.95 -6.34 1.78
N GLU A 67 17.06 -5.61 1.76
CA GLU A 67 17.12 -4.26 1.19
C GLU A 67 16.72 -4.29 -0.29
N GLU A 68 17.27 -5.23 -1.07
CA GLU A 68 16.89 -5.46 -2.47
C GLU A 68 15.41 -5.83 -2.61
N ALA A 69 14.90 -6.74 -1.78
CA ALA A 69 13.49 -7.12 -1.82
C ALA A 69 12.54 -5.95 -1.47
N LEU A 70 12.92 -5.08 -0.53
CA LEU A 70 12.15 -3.88 -0.19
C LEU A 70 12.18 -2.86 -1.33
N ASN A 71 13.31 -2.69 -2.02
CA ASN A 71 13.40 -1.85 -3.22
C ASN A 71 12.47 -2.38 -4.32
N LEU A 72 12.58 -3.67 -4.66
CA LEU A 72 11.73 -4.31 -5.68
C LEU A 72 10.24 -4.23 -5.33
N LEU A 73 9.90 -4.34 -4.04
CA LEU A 73 8.52 -4.21 -3.59
C LEU A 73 7.98 -2.79 -3.80
N VAL A 74 8.77 -1.75 -3.50
CA VAL A 74 8.40 -0.36 -3.77
C VAL A 74 8.18 -0.17 -5.27
N ASP A 75 9.16 -0.56 -6.09
CA ASP A 75 9.09 -0.41 -7.56
C ASP A 75 7.85 -1.10 -8.15
N GLU A 76 7.54 -2.32 -7.69
CA GLU A 76 6.40 -3.10 -8.17
C GLU A 76 5.07 -2.45 -7.74
N ILE A 77 4.98 -1.95 -6.51
CA ILE A 77 3.79 -1.23 -6.03
C ILE A 77 3.58 0.05 -6.84
N GLU A 78 4.65 0.83 -7.07
CA GLU A 78 4.56 2.04 -7.88
C GLU A 78 4.09 1.71 -9.30
N THR A 79 4.64 0.65 -9.89
CA THR A 79 4.25 0.19 -11.23
C THR A 79 2.78 -0.22 -11.28
N TYR A 80 2.28 -1.02 -10.34
CA TYR A 80 0.88 -1.45 -10.34
C TYR A 80 -0.11 -0.35 -9.97
N THR A 81 0.33 0.67 -9.23
CA THR A 81 -0.54 1.76 -8.78
C THR A 81 -0.50 2.99 -9.67
N ALA A 82 0.49 3.11 -10.56
CA ALA A 82 0.63 4.22 -11.51
C ALA A 82 -0.62 4.43 -12.38
N ASP A 83 -1.19 3.34 -12.89
CA ASP A 83 -2.36 3.39 -13.78
C ASP A 83 -3.69 3.60 -13.03
N LEU A 84 -3.69 3.52 -11.71
CA LEU A 84 -4.90 3.61 -10.89
C LEU A 84 -5.26 5.06 -10.50
N GLY A 85 -4.46 6.04 -10.93
CA GLY A 85 -4.73 7.47 -10.71
C GLY A 85 -4.82 7.86 -9.22
N VAL A 86 -4.36 6.99 -8.32
CA VAL A 86 -4.27 7.31 -6.90
C VAL A 86 -3.11 8.27 -6.78
N GLU A 87 -3.36 9.57 -6.58
CA GLU A 87 -2.33 10.53 -6.16
C GLU A 87 -2.12 10.45 -4.63
N PRO A 88 -0.93 10.77 -4.12
CA PRO A 88 -0.69 10.79 -2.68
C PRO A 88 -1.64 11.81 -2.08
N THR A 89 -2.48 11.41 -1.14
CA THR A 89 -3.16 12.39 -0.30
C THR A 89 -2.32 12.52 0.96
N ASP A 90 -1.71 13.70 1.16
CA ASP A 90 -0.97 14.06 2.39
C ASP A 90 -1.88 14.19 3.62
N THR A 91 -3.14 13.75 3.51
CA THR A 91 -4.09 13.75 4.63
C THR A 91 -3.86 12.54 5.51
N ASP A 92 -3.21 12.81 6.64
CA ASP A 92 -3.18 12.03 7.88
C ASP A 92 -4.60 11.71 8.39
N ASP A 93 -5.36 10.86 7.69
CA ASP A 93 -6.54 10.25 8.31
C ASP A 93 -6.07 9.09 9.19
N GLU A 94 -6.32 9.26 10.49
CA GLU A 94 -5.85 8.53 11.67
C GLU A 94 -6.43 7.10 11.76
N GLY A 95 -6.45 6.35 10.67
CA GLY A 95 -6.73 4.92 10.69
C GLY A 95 -5.56 4.16 11.29
N THR A 96 -5.63 3.88 12.59
CA THR A 96 -4.62 3.07 13.29
C THR A 96 -4.60 1.67 12.69
N LEU A 97 -3.44 1.00 12.64
CA LEU A 97 -3.27 -0.39 12.16
C LEU A 97 -4.20 -1.41 12.86
N ASP A 98 -4.89 -1.01 13.92
CA ASP A 98 -5.89 -1.80 14.65
C ASP A 98 -7.18 -2.03 13.84
N ASP A 99 -7.53 -1.13 12.91
CA ASP A 99 -8.65 -1.31 11.97
C ASP A 99 -8.39 -2.40 10.91
N LEU A 100 -7.19 -2.99 10.91
CA LEU A 100 -6.81 -4.10 10.03
C LEU A 100 -7.28 -5.47 10.54
N PHE A 101 -7.74 -5.59 11.78
CA PHE A 101 -8.32 -6.83 12.29
C PHE A 101 -9.84 -6.78 12.15
N VAL A 102 -10.37 -7.35 11.08
CA VAL A 102 -11.77 -7.76 11.05
C VAL A 102 -11.88 -8.91 12.06
N ASP A 103 -12.54 -8.67 13.20
CA ASP A 103 -13.00 -9.75 14.08
C ASP A 103 -13.84 -10.69 13.22
N GLY A 104 -13.28 -11.88 12.97
CA GLY A 104 -13.94 -12.93 12.21
C GLY A 104 -15.22 -13.35 12.93
N ASP A 105 -16.35 -12.85 12.45
CA ASP A 105 -17.67 -13.30 12.87
C ASP A 105 -17.86 -14.76 12.45
N GLY A 106 -17.57 -15.65 13.40
CA GLY A 106 -18.56 -16.60 13.91
C GLY A 106 -19.40 -17.38 12.89
N GLY A 107 -19.00 -18.62 12.66
CA GLY A 107 -19.92 -19.75 12.87
C GLY A 107 -21.01 -19.97 11.82
N GLU A 108 -20.69 -20.89 10.91
CA GLU A 108 -21.61 -21.81 10.24
C GLU A 108 -22.74 -22.28 11.18
N SER A 109 -24.01 -22.01 10.83
CA SER A 109 -25.20 -22.75 11.27
C SER A 109 -26.44 -22.35 10.47
N ALA A 110 -26.77 -23.14 9.44
CA ALA A 110 -28.13 -23.62 9.11
C ALA A 110 -28.07 -24.62 7.95
#